data_AF-A0A1S9R8E5-F1
#
_entry.id   AF-A0A1S9R8E5-F1
#
_cell.length_a   1.000
_cell.length_b   1.000
_cell.length_c   1.000
_cell.angle_alpha   90.00
_cell.angle_beta   90.00
_cell.angle_gamma   90.00
#
_symmetry.space_group_name_H-M   'P 1'
#
loop_
_entity.id
_entity.type
_entity.pdbx_description
1 polymer ?
#
loop_
_entity_poly.entity_id
_entity_poly.type
_entity_poly.pdbx_seq_one_letter_code
_entity_poly.pdbx_strand_id
1 'polypeptide(L)'
;MSTSSSSASSTFYRASSHALSFYSSSPSRSSPFTGNYIVDRDGFLYSDHRAGGPQLCSLPDEDCSLSKEWMDENHFRERQEQVHDTVRSILRNHHIQYRELFIWGRKSRVDREPKPIPTVRIITETIPPEARRTAREIHYALLSSTPSFSVSVDIMDTLLATPLRSFPVARTDLIFGKWNDIVHAIRNALETREWVGFGCWRYGVSNTGTENPVTVVVSVEKRSTSEWSIEIRRIEMILRSFGVTDVDILFRKDEICRHIGNPDLPQAGCTE
;
A
#
# COMPACT_ATOMS: atom_id res chain seq x y z
N MET A 1 38.55 7.67 -1.89
CA MET A 1 37.22 8.32 -1.89
C MET A 1 36.42 7.77 -3.05
N SER A 2 35.15 7.45 -2.80
CA SER A 2 34.04 7.13 -3.72
C SER A 2 33.29 5.87 -3.29
N THR A 3 32.33 6.03 -2.38
CA THR A 3 31.26 5.05 -2.11
C THR A 3 29.93 5.70 -2.48
N SER A 4 29.60 5.66 -3.77
CA SER A 4 28.28 6.00 -4.29
C SER A 4 27.46 4.71 -4.47
N SER A 5 26.83 4.23 -3.40
CA SER A 5 25.89 3.10 -3.54
C SER A 5 24.69 3.11 -2.57
N SER A 6 24.38 4.22 -1.90
CA SER A 6 23.25 4.24 -0.94
C SER A 6 21.91 4.69 -1.54
N SER A 7 21.90 5.45 -2.63
CA SER A 7 20.66 6.02 -3.18
C SER A 7 19.82 4.99 -3.95
N ALA A 8 20.45 4.14 -4.77
CA ALA A 8 19.74 3.16 -5.60
C ALA A 8 19.06 2.07 -4.77
N SER A 9 19.60 1.69 -3.61
CA SER A 9 19.00 0.67 -2.75
C SER A 9 17.67 1.10 -2.10
N SER A 10 17.39 2.40 -2.04
CA SER A 10 16.21 2.96 -1.36
C SER A 10 14.94 3.02 -2.24
N THR A 11 15.11 2.94 -3.56
CA THR A 11 14.02 3.01 -4.54
C THR A 11 13.34 1.64 -4.73
N PHE A 12 14.07 0.54 -4.54
CA PHE A 12 13.56 -0.83 -4.77
C PHE A 12 12.51 -1.30 -3.75
N TYR A 13 12.37 -0.65 -2.59
CA TYR A 13 11.56 -1.15 -1.47
C TYR A 13 10.10 -0.65 -1.46
N ARG A 14 9.72 0.26 -2.36
CA ARG A 14 8.57 1.19 -2.14
C ARG A 14 7.22 0.77 -2.70
N ALA A 15 7.14 -0.37 -3.38
CA ALA A 15 5.91 -0.75 -4.06
C ALA A 15 4.80 -1.29 -3.15
N SER A 16 5.19 -1.89 -2.03
CA SER A 16 4.33 -2.46 -1.00
C SER A 16 4.85 -2.15 0.41
N SER A 17 5.75 -1.16 0.55
CA SER A 17 6.66 -0.99 1.69
C SER A 17 6.03 -0.96 3.08
N HIS A 18 4.71 -0.77 3.18
CA HIS A 18 4.01 -0.69 4.44
C HIS A 18 3.12 -1.88 4.75
N ALA A 19 2.76 -2.73 3.78
CA ALA A 19 2.18 -4.04 4.07
C ALA A 19 3.32 -5.06 4.02
N LEU A 20 3.81 -5.48 5.19
CA LEU A 20 4.97 -6.36 5.27
C LEU A 20 4.61 -7.80 4.97
N SER A 21 3.44 -8.22 5.43
CA SER A 21 2.88 -9.50 5.12
C SER A 21 1.40 -9.48 5.40
N PHE A 22 0.64 -10.14 4.54
CA PHE A 22 -0.79 -10.29 4.68
C PHE A 22 -1.14 -11.76 4.55
N TYR A 23 -2.00 -12.23 5.43
CA TYR A 23 -2.56 -13.57 5.40
C TYR A 23 -4.06 -13.46 5.48
N SER A 24 -4.72 -14.06 4.51
CA SER A 24 -6.17 -14.11 4.43
C SER A 24 -6.64 -15.52 4.74
N SER A 25 -7.66 -15.65 5.61
CA SER A 25 -8.38 -16.92 5.76
C SER A 25 -9.23 -17.23 4.52
N SER A 26 -9.50 -16.22 3.68
CA SER A 26 -10.20 -16.36 2.41
C SER A 26 -9.23 -16.42 1.22
N PRO A 27 -9.32 -17.40 0.30
CA PRO A 27 -8.44 -17.52 -0.87
C PRO A 27 -8.73 -16.47 -1.98
N SER A 28 -9.49 -15.42 -1.67
CA SER A 28 -9.95 -14.43 -2.64
C SER A 28 -8.87 -13.38 -2.96
N ARG A 29 -8.69 -13.09 -4.26
CA ARG A 29 -7.85 -12.00 -4.79
C ARG A 29 -8.38 -10.59 -4.49
N SER A 30 -9.33 -10.45 -3.57
CA SER A 30 -10.00 -9.19 -3.24
C SER A 30 -9.26 -8.39 -2.17
N SER A 31 -8.11 -8.86 -1.68
CA SER A 31 -7.30 -8.08 -0.73
C SER A 31 -6.25 -7.24 -1.46
N PRO A 32 -6.21 -5.91 -1.21
CA PRO A 32 -5.21 -5.01 -1.79
C PRO A 32 -3.79 -5.26 -1.23
N PHE A 33 -3.66 -6.14 -0.24
CA PHE A 33 -2.39 -6.48 0.40
C PHE A 33 -1.78 -7.77 -0.13
N THR A 34 -2.42 -8.42 -1.10
CA THR A 34 -1.87 -9.61 -1.75
C THR A 34 -0.87 -9.21 -2.83
N GLY A 35 0.20 -9.99 -2.96
CA GLY A 35 1.05 -9.90 -4.15
C GLY A 35 2.53 -10.14 -3.89
N ASN A 36 3.06 -11.16 -4.56
CA ASN A 36 4.47 -11.13 -4.95
C ASN A 36 4.66 -9.96 -5.92
N TYR A 37 5.75 -9.23 -5.78
CA TYR A 37 6.09 -8.17 -6.70
C TYR A 37 7.47 -8.40 -7.31
N ILE A 38 7.66 -7.90 -8.51
CA ILE A 38 8.93 -7.97 -9.24
C ILE A 38 9.31 -6.56 -9.63
N VAL A 39 10.48 -6.11 -9.15
CA VAL A 39 11.11 -4.86 -9.62
C VAL A 39 12.27 -5.23 -10.53
N ASP A 40 12.32 -4.65 -11.72
CA ASP A 40 13.48 -4.81 -12.59
C ASP A 40 14.62 -3.84 -12.23
N ARG A 41 15.74 -3.95 -12.96
CA ARG A 41 16.95 -3.15 -12.72
C ARG A 41 16.74 -1.64 -12.93
N ASP A 42 15.73 -1.26 -13.69
CA ASP A 42 15.41 0.15 -14.02
C ASP A 42 14.42 0.75 -13.01
N GLY A 43 14.04 -0.01 -11.96
CA GLY A 43 13.12 0.45 -10.91
C GLY A 43 11.65 0.31 -11.29
N PHE A 44 11.31 -0.46 -12.34
CA PHE A 44 9.92 -0.69 -12.71
C PHE A 44 9.33 -1.93 -12.03
N LEU A 45 8.31 -1.69 -11.22
CA LEU A 45 7.50 -2.66 -10.51
C LEU A 45 6.46 -3.32 -11.43
N TYR A 46 6.21 -4.60 -11.19
CA TYR A 46 4.96 -5.29 -11.51
C TYR A 46 4.46 -6.13 -10.32
N SER A 47 3.16 -6.08 -10.05
CA SER A 47 2.43 -6.87 -9.06
C SER A 47 0.99 -7.07 -9.52
N ASP A 48 0.19 -7.85 -8.79
CA ASP A 48 -1.21 -8.12 -9.13
C ASP A 48 -2.10 -6.86 -9.16
N HIS A 49 -1.78 -5.84 -8.34
CA HIS A 49 -2.60 -4.64 -8.15
C HIS A 49 -1.90 -3.32 -8.52
N ARG A 50 -0.60 -3.37 -8.88
CA ARG A 50 0.19 -2.18 -9.20
C ARG A 50 1.34 -2.48 -10.16
N ALA A 51 1.60 -1.57 -11.10
CA ALA A 51 2.77 -1.58 -11.96
C ALA A 51 3.24 -0.15 -12.25
N GLY A 52 4.54 0.08 -12.37
CA GLY A 52 5.03 1.45 -12.56
C GLY A 52 6.48 1.66 -12.18
N GLY A 53 6.96 2.89 -12.29
CA GLY A 53 8.35 3.26 -12.03
C GLY A 53 8.75 4.57 -12.70
N PRO A 54 10.04 4.93 -12.67
CA PRO A 54 11.13 4.23 -11.99
C PRO A 54 11.16 4.48 -10.47
N GLN A 55 10.46 5.51 -9.98
CA GLN A 55 10.38 5.84 -8.56
C GLN A 55 8.91 5.92 -8.13
N LEU A 56 8.37 4.84 -7.57
CA LEU A 56 7.02 4.83 -7.03
C LEU A 56 7.00 5.33 -5.58
N CYS A 57 5.94 6.09 -5.27
CA CYS A 57 5.61 6.47 -3.91
C CYS A 57 5.07 5.27 -3.12
N SER A 58 5.42 5.20 -1.85
CA SER A 58 4.99 4.15 -0.94
C SER A 58 3.54 4.29 -0.49
N LEU A 59 2.74 3.22 -0.59
CA LEU A 59 1.33 3.21 -0.18
C LEU A 59 1.15 2.88 1.32
N PRO A 60 0.18 3.49 2.04
CA PRO A 60 -0.78 4.45 1.52
C PRO A 60 -0.12 5.81 1.29
N ASP A 61 -0.51 6.46 0.20
CA ASP A 61 0.01 7.77 -0.20
C ASP A 61 -1.11 8.80 -0.34
N GLU A 62 -0.73 10.05 -0.54
CA GLU A 62 -1.65 11.17 -0.73
C GLU A 62 -1.20 12.08 -1.89
N ASP A 63 -2.19 12.74 -2.48
CA ASP A 63 -1.94 13.80 -3.47
C ASP A 63 -1.36 15.03 -2.79
N CYS A 64 -0.35 15.61 -3.42
CA CYS A 64 0.29 16.85 -3.03
C CYS A 64 0.44 17.73 -4.26
N SER A 65 0.39 19.04 -4.05
CA SER A 65 0.77 19.99 -5.09
C SER A 65 2.19 19.71 -5.58
N LEU A 66 2.37 19.78 -6.89
CA LEU A 66 3.67 19.69 -7.52
C LEU A 66 4.54 20.90 -7.13
N SER A 67 5.86 20.80 -7.26
CA SER A 67 6.75 21.89 -6.88
C SER A 67 6.51 23.15 -7.71
N LYS A 68 6.99 24.32 -7.25
CA LYS A 68 6.88 25.56 -8.03
C LYS A 68 7.55 25.45 -9.41
N GLU A 69 8.57 24.61 -9.56
CA GLU A 69 9.21 24.33 -10.86
C GLU A 69 8.24 23.63 -11.83
N TRP A 70 7.31 22.84 -11.31
CA TRP A 70 6.22 22.24 -12.07
C TRP A 70 5.09 23.24 -12.34
N MET A 71 4.76 24.07 -11.35
CA MET A 71 3.60 24.97 -11.36
C MET A 71 3.88 26.34 -11.98
N ASP A 72 4.86 26.48 -12.89
CA ASP A 72 4.99 27.72 -13.67
C ASP A 72 3.70 27.92 -14.49
N GLU A 73 2.84 28.81 -14.00
CA GLU A 73 1.40 28.86 -14.32
C GLU A 73 1.13 29.06 -15.82
N ASN A 74 2.05 29.69 -16.54
CA ASN A 74 1.90 29.97 -17.97
C ASN A 74 2.10 28.72 -18.85
N HIS A 75 2.85 27.72 -18.41
CA HIS A 75 3.17 26.53 -19.20
C HIS A 75 2.57 25.25 -18.63
N PHE A 76 2.05 25.27 -17.40
CA PHE A 76 1.56 24.07 -16.73
C PHE A 76 0.41 23.41 -17.48
N ARG A 77 -0.59 24.19 -17.93
CA ARG A 77 -1.78 23.65 -18.63
C ARG A 77 -1.41 23.00 -19.96
N GLU A 78 -0.59 23.66 -20.77
CA GLU A 78 -0.13 23.13 -22.06
C GLU A 78 0.70 21.85 -21.88
N ARG A 79 1.61 21.84 -20.90
CA ARG A 79 2.37 20.62 -20.55
C ARG A 79 1.46 19.51 -20.06
N GLN A 80 0.45 19.83 -19.27
CA GLN A 80 -0.50 18.84 -18.76
C GLN A 80 -1.28 18.19 -19.90
N GLU A 81 -1.77 18.97 -20.86
CA GLU A 81 -2.44 18.47 -22.07
C GLU A 81 -1.52 17.57 -22.89
N GLN A 82 -0.28 18.01 -23.15
CA GLN A 82 0.71 17.22 -23.89
C GLN A 82 1.01 15.88 -23.19
N VAL A 83 1.14 15.88 -21.86
CA VAL A 83 1.35 14.66 -21.09
C VAL A 83 0.14 13.75 -21.20
N HIS A 84 -1.08 14.27 -21.02
CA HIS A 84 -2.30 13.49 -21.15
C HIS A 84 -2.43 12.86 -22.53
N ASP A 85 -2.16 13.59 -23.61
CA ASP A 85 -2.29 13.08 -24.97
C ASP A 85 -1.23 12.01 -25.28
N THR A 86 0.00 12.22 -24.82
CA THR A 86 1.08 11.22 -24.94
C THR A 86 0.69 9.93 -24.22
N VAL A 87 0.25 10.04 -22.96
CA VAL A 87 -0.17 8.90 -22.14
C VAL A 87 -1.35 8.17 -22.77
N ARG A 88 -2.39 8.90 -23.20
CA ARG A 88 -3.58 8.32 -23.84
C ARG A 88 -3.24 7.59 -25.13
N SER A 89 -2.37 8.15 -25.97
CA SER A 89 -1.94 7.50 -27.20
C SER A 89 -1.24 6.17 -26.92
N ILE A 90 -0.33 6.14 -25.94
CA ILE A 90 0.39 4.91 -25.57
C ILE A 90 -0.58 3.88 -24.97
N LEU A 91 -1.45 4.29 -24.03
CA LEU A 91 -2.47 3.38 -23.46
C LEU A 91 -3.37 2.78 -24.54
N ARG A 92 -3.79 3.59 -25.52
CA ARG A 92 -4.58 3.12 -26.67
C ARG A 92 -3.82 2.10 -27.52
N ASN A 93 -2.54 2.34 -27.81
CA ASN A 93 -1.71 1.42 -28.59
C ASN A 93 -1.53 0.07 -27.89
N HIS A 94 -1.48 0.07 -26.55
CA HIS A 94 -1.42 -1.14 -25.73
C HIS A 94 -2.79 -1.73 -25.38
N HIS A 95 -3.89 -1.14 -25.89
CA HIS A 95 -5.27 -1.55 -25.60
C HIS A 95 -5.60 -1.58 -24.10
N ILE A 96 -4.96 -0.70 -23.31
CA ILE A 96 -5.19 -0.60 -21.88
C ILE A 96 -6.34 0.36 -21.62
N GLN A 97 -7.43 -0.18 -21.10
CA GLN A 97 -8.56 0.60 -20.61
C GLN A 97 -8.25 1.15 -19.22
N TYR A 98 -8.61 2.40 -18.98
CA TYR A 98 -8.42 3.08 -17.71
C TYR A 98 -9.69 3.86 -17.33
N ARG A 99 -9.96 3.98 -16.04
CA ARG A 99 -11.04 4.79 -15.49
C ARG A 99 -10.62 6.23 -15.29
N GLU A 100 -9.43 6.42 -14.74
CA GLU A 100 -8.95 7.73 -14.33
C GLU A 100 -7.47 7.93 -14.69
N LEU A 101 -7.10 9.17 -15.01
CA LEU A 101 -5.75 9.58 -15.38
C LEU A 101 -5.47 10.94 -14.77
N PHE A 102 -4.44 11.03 -13.93
CA PHE A 102 -4.05 12.27 -13.26
C PHE A 102 -2.54 12.47 -13.22
N ILE A 103 -2.12 13.71 -12.96
CA ILE A 103 -0.71 14.08 -12.81
C ILE A 103 -0.59 14.91 -11.54
N TRP A 104 0.04 14.34 -10.51
CA TRP A 104 0.17 14.97 -9.20
C TRP A 104 1.50 14.62 -8.53
N GLY A 105 1.87 15.40 -7.52
CA GLY A 105 2.93 15.01 -6.60
C GLY A 105 2.40 13.97 -5.64
N ARG A 106 3.14 12.89 -5.39
CA ARG A 106 2.77 11.86 -4.41
C ARG A 106 3.70 11.88 -3.21
N LYS A 107 3.13 11.71 -2.03
CA LYS A 107 3.87 11.46 -0.79
C LYS A 107 3.27 10.29 -0.02
N SER A 108 4.10 9.43 0.53
CA SER A 108 3.66 8.37 1.42
C SER A 108 3.12 8.99 2.70
N ARG A 109 2.08 8.40 3.27
CA ARG A 109 1.54 8.80 4.57
C ARG A 109 2.37 8.26 5.74
N VAL A 110 3.11 7.17 5.51
CA VAL A 110 3.87 6.45 6.55
C VAL A 110 5.37 6.73 6.44
N ASP A 111 5.91 6.87 5.23
CA ASP A 111 7.31 7.27 5.04
C ASP A 111 7.44 8.47 4.10
N ARG A 112 7.05 9.64 4.62
CA ARG A 112 6.93 10.87 3.82
C ARG A 112 8.25 11.17 3.10
N GLU A 113 8.17 11.28 1.77
CA GLU A 113 9.29 11.73 0.97
C GLU A 113 9.64 13.20 1.28
N PRO A 114 10.94 13.56 1.24
CA PRO A 114 11.38 14.94 1.42
C PRO A 114 10.65 15.90 0.46
N LYS A 115 10.50 15.49 -0.80
CA LYS A 115 9.77 16.21 -1.85
C LYS A 115 8.71 15.29 -2.46
N PRO A 116 7.54 15.82 -2.89
CA PRO A 116 6.55 15.02 -3.62
C PRO A 116 7.19 14.40 -4.87
N ILE A 117 6.89 13.13 -5.14
CA ILE A 117 7.31 12.46 -6.37
C ILE A 117 6.30 12.81 -7.46
N PRO A 118 6.68 13.55 -8.51
CA PRO A 118 5.78 13.79 -9.62
C PRO A 118 5.41 12.49 -10.31
N THR A 119 4.12 12.24 -10.45
CA THR A 119 3.61 10.94 -10.87
C THR A 119 2.43 11.09 -11.82
N VAL A 120 2.49 10.41 -12.97
CA VAL A 120 1.32 10.11 -13.80
C VAL A 120 0.63 8.89 -13.20
N ARG A 121 -0.57 9.08 -12.68
CA ARG A 121 -1.39 8.00 -12.11
C ARG A 121 -2.45 7.56 -13.09
N ILE A 122 -2.50 6.26 -13.33
CA ILE A 122 -3.49 5.62 -14.20
C ILE A 122 -4.24 4.58 -13.36
N ILE A 123 -5.55 4.73 -13.25
CA ILE A 123 -6.41 3.78 -12.52
C ILE A 123 -7.11 2.88 -13.52
N THR A 124 -6.90 1.57 -13.41
CA THR A 124 -7.53 0.54 -14.26
C THR A 124 -8.49 -0.33 -13.46
N GLU A 125 -9.32 -1.14 -14.11
CA GLU A 125 -10.17 -2.10 -13.37
C GLU A 125 -9.34 -3.21 -12.73
N THR A 126 -8.36 -3.70 -13.49
CA THR A 126 -7.38 -4.70 -13.09
C THR A 126 -6.05 -4.34 -13.74
N ILE A 127 -4.94 -4.86 -13.22
CA ILE A 127 -3.62 -4.61 -13.82
C ILE A 127 -3.45 -5.46 -15.09
N PRO A 128 -3.27 -4.84 -16.28
CA PRO A 128 -3.01 -5.59 -17.49
C PRO A 128 -1.61 -6.24 -17.47
N PRO A 129 -1.40 -7.38 -18.12
CA PRO A 129 -0.08 -8.04 -18.18
C PRO A 129 1.05 -7.14 -18.70
N GLU A 130 0.72 -6.24 -19.62
CA GLU A 130 1.68 -5.32 -20.24
C GLU A 130 1.91 -4.02 -19.44
N ALA A 131 1.22 -3.83 -18.29
CA ALA A 131 1.23 -2.58 -17.54
C ALA A 131 2.64 -2.05 -17.24
N ARG A 132 3.58 -2.91 -16.85
CA ARG A 132 4.95 -2.51 -16.56
C ARG A 132 5.68 -2.00 -17.81
N ARG A 133 5.50 -2.67 -18.96
CA ARG A 133 6.10 -2.25 -20.24
C ARG A 133 5.51 -0.91 -20.68
N THR A 134 4.19 -0.77 -20.60
CA THR A 134 3.49 0.48 -20.94
C THR A 134 3.92 1.63 -20.03
N ALA A 135 4.02 1.42 -18.72
CA ALA A 135 4.49 2.44 -17.77
C ALA A 135 5.90 2.94 -18.13
N ARG A 136 6.78 2.02 -18.53
CA ARG A 136 8.13 2.35 -19.00
C ARG A 136 8.11 3.16 -20.29
N GLU A 137 7.31 2.77 -21.26
CA GLU A 137 7.17 3.51 -22.53
C GLU A 137 6.66 4.93 -22.29
N ILE A 138 5.64 5.10 -21.43
CA ILE A 138 5.14 6.41 -21.02
C ILE A 138 6.25 7.24 -20.39
N HIS A 139 6.98 6.69 -19.41
CA HIS A 139 8.06 7.40 -18.73
C HIS A 139 9.10 7.94 -19.71
N TYR A 140 9.61 7.09 -20.62
CA TYR A 140 10.64 7.50 -21.57
C TYR A 140 10.12 8.42 -22.67
N ALA A 141 8.86 8.27 -23.10
CA ALA A 141 8.24 9.18 -24.05
C ALA A 141 8.13 10.60 -23.47
N LEU A 142 7.70 10.72 -22.21
CA LEU A 142 7.61 12.00 -21.50
C LEU A 142 9.00 12.58 -21.22
N LEU A 143 9.97 11.76 -20.80
CA LEU A 143 11.35 12.21 -20.59
C LEU A 143 11.98 12.74 -21.89
N SER A 144 11.63 12.16 -23.04
CA SER A 144 12.17 12.58 -24.34
C SER A 144 11.54 13.88 -24.85
N SER A 145 10.23 14.05 -24.65
CA SER A 145 9.51 15.25 -25.10
C SER A 145 9.71 16.45 -24.17
N THR A 146 9.94 16.20 -22.88
CA THR A 146 10.21 17.22 -21.87
C THR A 146 11.34 16.77 -20.93
N PRO A 147 12.63 16.95 -21.31
CA PRO A 147 13.77 16.48 -20.51
C PRO A 147 13.88 17.05 -19.09
N SER A 148 13.33 18.24 -18.85
CA SER A 148 13.24 18.83 -17.50
C SER A 148 12.12 18.23 -16.63
N PHE A 149 11.35 17.28 -17.18
CA PHE A 149 10.12 16.73 -16.62
C PHE A 149 10.30 15.24 -16.29
N SER A 150 11.11 14.96 -15.26
CA SER A 150 11.23 13.61 -14.72
C SER A 150 9.96 13.26 -13.94
N VAL A 151 9.14 12.36 -14.47
CA VAL A 151 7.88 11.91 -13.87
C VAL A 151 7.86 10.40 -13.76
N SER A 152 7.40 9.88 -12.63
CA SER A 152 7.14 8.44 -12.49
C SER A 152 5.75 8.09 -13.02
N VAL A 153 5.54 6.83 -13.41
CA VAL A 153 4.24 6.34 -13.87
C VAL A 153 3.75 5.28 -12.90
N ASP A 154 2.52 5.42 -12.41
CA ASP A 154 1.90 4.56 -11.41
C ASP A 154 0.55 4.05 -11.94
N ILE A 155 0.55 2.83 -12.45
CA ILE A 155 -0.65 2.12 -12.90
C ILE A 155 -1.13 1.25 -11.74
N MET A 156 -2.32 1.52 -11.23
CA MET A 156 -2.93 0.74 -10.15
C MET A 156 -4.36 0.37 -10.49
N ASP A 157 -4.86 -0.71 -9.91
CA ASP A 157 -6.27 -1.04 -10.07
C ASP A 157 -7.18 -0.26 -9.12
N THR A 158 -8.49 -0.34 -9.35
CA THR A 158 -9.51 0.33 -8.53
C THR A 158 -9.50 -0.15 -7.08
N LEU A 159 -9.15 -1.41 -6.84
CA LEU A 159 -9.09 -1.99 -5.50
C LEU A 159 -8.01 -1.27 -4.66
N LEU A 160 -6.81 -1.13 -5.21
CA LEU A 160 -5.69 -0.49 -4.52
C LEU A 160 -5.84 1.04 -4.44
N ALA A 161 -6.51 1.65 -5.42
CA ALA A 161 -6.83 3.07 -5.40
C ALA A 161 -7.91 3.42 -4.34
N THR A 162 -8.71 2.45 -3.91
CA THR A 162 -9.78 2.69 -2.93
C THR A 162 -9.19 2.81 -1.52
N PRO A 163 -9.51 3.89 -0.77
CA PRO A 163 -9.03 4.05 0.59
C PRO A 163 -9.45 2.89 1.49
N LEU A 164 -8.49 2.39 2.25
CA LEU A 164 -8.73 1.39 3.29
C LEU A 164 -9.50 2.01 4.46
N ARG A 165 -10.44 1.23 4.99
CA ARG A 165 -11.34 1.61 6.07
C ARG A 165 -11.28 0.57 7.18
N SER A 166 -11.41 1.07 8.39
CA SER A 166 -11.50 0.26 9.61
C SER A 166 -12.85 0.51 10.28
N PHE A 167 -13.57 -0.56 10.53
CA PHE A 167 -14.82 -0.55 11.30
C PHE A 167 -14.67 -1.41 12.55
N PRO A 168 -15.44 -1.13 13.62
CA PRO A 168 -15.48 -1.98 14.80
C PRO A 168 -15.87 -3.42 14.44
N VAL A 169 -15.29 -4.38 15.16
CA VAL A 169 -15.72 -5.79 15.11
C VAL A 169 -17.13 -5.89 15.70
N ALA A 170 -18.01 -6.64 15.05
CA ALA A 170 -19.39 -6.80 15.50
C ALA A 170 -19.44 -7.77 16.69
N ARG A 171 -20.40 -7.59 17.60
CA ARG A 171 -20.60 -8.50 18.74
C ARG A 171 -20.95 -9.93 18.33
N THR A 172 -21.47 -10.09 17.12
CA THR A 172 -21.78 -11.38 16.51
C THR A 172 -20.56 -12.12 15.98
N ASP A 173 -19.42 -11.44 15.82
CA ASP A 173 -18.19 -12.05 15.35
C ASP A 173 -17.60 -12.94 16.46
N LEU A 174 -17.23 -14.18 16.11
CA LEU A 174 -16.75 -15.17 17.08
C LEU A 174 -15.54 -14.69 17.89
N ILE A 175 -14.72 -13.80 17.30
CA ILE A 175 -13.54 -13.24 17.98
C ILE A 175 -13.91 -12.22 19.06
N PHE A 176 -15.06 -11.55 18.98
CA PHE A 176 -15.42 -10.43 19.85
C PHE A 176 -15.38 -10.81 21.33
N GLY A 177 -16.08 -11.89 21.70
CA GLY A 177 -16.13 -12.37 23.09
C GLY A 177 -14.85 -13.03 23.58
N LYS A 178 -13.89 -13.32 22.68
CA LYS A 178 -12.64 -14.06 22.97
C LYS A 178 -11.40 -13.18 22.88
N TRP A 179 -11.56 -11.92 22.47
CA TRP A 179 -10.45 -11.06 22.06
C TRP A 179 -9.40 -10.90 23.17
N ASN A 180 -9.81 -10.67 24.42
CA ASN A 180 -8.88 -10.50 25.53
C ASN A 180 -8.01 -11.75 25.77
N ASP A 181 -8.61 -12.93 25.72
CA ASP A 181 -7.88 -14.19 25.94
C ASP A 181 -6.93 -14.49 24.77
N ILE A 182 -7.36 -14.17 23.54
CA ILE A 182 -6.53 -14.27 22.33
C ILE A 182 -5.33 -13.32 22.42
N VAL A 183 -5.54 -12.05 22.79
CA VAL A 183 -4.47 -11.07 22.99
C VAL A 183 -3.48 -11.57 24.02
N HIS A 184 -3.97 -12.10 25.15
CA HIS A 184 -3.12 -12.63 26.21
C HIS A 184 -2.30 -13.83 25.73
N ALA A 185 -2.91 -14.77 25.01
CA ALA A 185 -2.22 -15.92 24.43
C ALA A 185 -1.14 -15.50 23.43
N ILE A 186 -1.42 -14.52 22.56
CA ILE A 186 -0.46 -13.99 21.58
C ILE A 186 0.74 -13.34 22.30
N ARG A 187 0.48 -12.48 23.29
CA ARG A 187 1.53 -11.82 24.07
C ARG A 187 2.44 -12.78 24.81
N ASN A 188 1.89 -13.89 25.30
CA ASN A 188 2.67 -14.89 26.02
C ASN A 188 3.47 -15.81 25.09
N ALA A 189 3.04 -15.97 23.84
CA ALA A 189 3.63 -16.94 22.91
C ALA A 189 4.58 -16.33 21.86
N LEU A 190 4.50 -15.02 21.62
CA LEU A 190 5.25 -14.31 20.58
C LEU A 190 6.15 -13.23 21.17
N GLU A 191 7.28 -12.96 20.50
CA GLU A 191 8.14 -11.81 20.81
C GLU A 191 7.53 -10.56 20.16
N THR A 192 7.16 -9.57 20.97
CA THR A 192 6.39 -8.39 20.54
C THR A 192 7.19 -7.09 20.64
N ARG A 193 8.51 -7.15 20.85
CA ARG A 193 9.37 -5.95 20.98
C ARG A 193 9.22 -4.93 19.85
N GLU A 194 9.12 -5.39 18.60
CA GLU A 194 8.99 -4.50 17.44
C GLU A 194 7.54 -4.09 17.16
N TRP A 195 6.57 -4.56 17.96
CA TRP A 195 5.15 -4.27 17.74
C TRP A 195 4.81 -2.94 18.38
N VAL A 196 4.32 -2.02 17.56
CA VAL A 196 3.89 -0.68 17.99
C VAL A 196 2.38 -0.57 18.11
N GLY A 197 1.63 -1.57 17.63
CA GLY A 197 0.19 -1.64 17.76
C GLY A 197 -0.34 -3.04 17.49
N PHE A 198 -1.42 -3.40 18.18
CA PHE A 198 -2.10 -4.68 18.01
C PHE A 198 -3.60 -4.48 18.20
N GLY A 199 -4.40 -4.82 17.19
CA GLY A 199 -5.84 -4.59 17.23
C GLY A 199 -6.61 -5.56 16.34
N CYS A 200 -7.93 -5.53 16.47
CA CYS A 200 -8.84 -6.30 15.63
C CYS A 200 -9.93 -5.38 15.10
N TRP A 201 -10.14 -5.41 13.78
CA TRP A 201 -11.02 -4.51 13.06
C TRP A 201 -11.68 -5.24 11.90
N ARG A 202 -12.83 -4.76 11.45
CA ARG A 202 -13.32 -5.06 10.11
C ARG A 202 -12.61 -4.15 9.13
N TYR A 203 -11.65 -4.71 8.38
CA TYR A 203 -10.65 -3.95 7.65
C TYR A 203 -10.68 -4.27 6.15
N GLY A 204 -10.86 -3.25 5.32
CA GLY A 204 -10.97 -3.45 3.87
C GLY A 204 -11.35 -2.17 3.14
N VAL A 205 -11.82 -2.32 1.88
CA VAL A 205 -12.16 -1.19 1.01
C VAL A 205 -13.65 -0.87 0.98
N SER A 206 -14.51 -1.75 1.49
CA SER A 206 -15.97 -1.53 1.45
C SER A 206 -16.37 -0.37 2.37
N ASN A 207 -17.34 0.42 1.91
CA ASN A 207 -17.98 1.45 2.73
C ASN A 207 -18.90 0.86 3.80
N THR A 208 -19.25 -0.42 3.69
CA THR A 208 -20.10 -1.14 4.65
C THR A 208 -19.22 -2.01 5.54
N GLY A 209 -19.20 -1.73 6.85
CA GLY A 209 -18.33 -2.46 7.79
C GLY A 209 -18.50 -3.99 7.76
N THR A 210 -19.72 -4.49 7.62
CA THR A 210 -20.03 -5.93 7.59
C THR A 210 -19.50 -6.65 6.35
N GLU A 211 -19.25 -5.94 5.26
CA GLU A 211 -18.68 -6.49 4.03
C GLU A 211 -17.15 -6.59 4.10
N ASN A 212 -16.51 -5.90 5.05
CA ASN A 212 -15.08 -6.01 5.27
C ASN A 212 -14.77 -7.20 6.20
N PRO A 213 -13.70 -7.97 5.91
CA PRO A 213 -13.30 -9.10 6.73
C PRO A 213 -12.84 -8.66 8.12
N VAL A 214 -13.09 -9.49 9.13
CA VAL A 214 -12.49 -9.33 10.45
C VAL A 214 -11.00 -9.61 10.30
N THR A 215 -10.17 -8.67 10.74
CA THR A 215 -8.71 -8.70 10.54
C THR A 215 -8.01 -8.35 11.85
N VAL A 216 -7.09 -9.21 12.28
CA VAL A 216 -6.07 -8.88 13.27
C VAL A 216 -4.99 -8.04 12.60
N VAL A 217 -4.84 -6.80 13.03
CA VAL A 217 -3.85 -5.86 12.49
C VAL A 217 -2.73 -5.69 13.50
N VAL A 218 -1.51 -6.02 13.07
CA VAL A 218 -0.27 -5.83 13.82
C VAL A 218 0.51 -4.70 13.15
N SER A 219 0.66 -3.58 13.86
CA SER A 219 1.54 -2.50 13.46
C SER A 219 2.91 -2.75 14.07
N VAL A 220 3.95 -2.70 13.25
CA VAL A 220 5.35 -2.86 13.69
C VAL A 220 6.18 -1.60 13.41
N GLU A 221 7.32 -1.50 14.07
CA GLU A 221 8.25 -0.40 13.87
C GLU A 221 8.58 -0.21 12.38
N LYS A 222 8.54 1.05 11.93
CA LYS A 222 8.89 1.45 10.57
C LYS A 222 10.26 0.93 10.11
N ARG A 223 11.22 0.80 11.02
CA ARG A 223 12.58 0.31 10.75
C ARG A 223 12.73 -1.20 10.79
N SER A 224 11.67 -1.93 11.15
CA SER A 224 11.71 -3.40 11.18
C SER A 224 12.10 -3.96 9.82
N THR A 225 13.00 -4.94 9.86
CA THR A 225 13.44 -5.73 8.70
C THR A 225 13.00 -7.19 8.83
N SER A 226 12.15 -7.49 9.82
CA SER A 226 11.71 -8.84 10.14
C SER A 226 10.73 -9.38 9.11
N GLU A 227 10.82 -10.68 8.84
CA GLU A 227 9.89 -11.43 8.00
C GLU A 227 8.79 -12.03 8.90
N TRP A 228 7.55 -11.58 8.76
CA TRP A 228 6.47 -11.88 9.70
C TRP A 228 5.63 -13.13 9.35
N SER A 229 6.08 -13.91 8.37
CA SER A 229 5.35 -15.09 7.89
C SER A 229 5.22 -16.18 8.96
N ILE A 230 6.19 -16.29 9.87
CA ILE A 230 6.18 -17.26 10.97
C ILE A 230 5.19 -16.80 12.05
N GLU A 231 5.24 -15.52 12.44
CA GLU A 231 4.36 -14.90 13.43
C GLU A 231 2.90 -14.97 13.00
N ILE A 232 2.61 -14.70 11.72
CA ILE A 232 1.28 -14.90 11.13
C ILE A 232 0.77 -16.32 11.38
N ARG A 233 1.56 -17.36 11.07
CA ARG A 233 1.16 -18.75 11.28
C ARG A 233 0.93 -19.06 12.76
N ARG A 234 1.72 -18.46 13.65
CA ARG A 234 1.56 -18.64 15.11
C ARG A 234 0.29 -17.97 15.62
N ILE A 235 0.00 -16.74 15.18
CA ILE A 235 -1.27 -16.06 15.48
C ILE A 235 -2.44 -16.88 14.95
N GLU A 236 -2.36 -17.40 13.73
CA GLU A 236 -3.39 -18.24 13.15
C GLU A 236 -3.64 -19.52 13.99
N MET A 237 -2.58 -20.20 14.43
CA MET A 237 -2.73 -21.37 15.30
C MET A 237 -3.41 -21.03 16.63
N ILE A 238 -3.10 -19.86 17.21
CA ILE A 238 -3.76 -19.38 18.42
C ILE A 238 -5.24 -19.10 18.13
N LEU A 239 -5.57 -18.35 17.07
CA LEU A 239 -6.97 -18.10 16.69
C LEU A 239 -7.75 -19.41 16.53
N ARG A 240 -7.16 -20.40 15.85
CA ARG A 240 -7.73 -21.74 15.69
C ARG A 240 -7.94 -22.47 17.01
N SER A 241 -7.04 -22.37 17.99
CA SER A 241 -7.24 -23.01 19.30
C SER A 241 -8.42 -22.39 20.07
N PHE A 242 -8.77 -21.14 19.79
CA PHE A 242 -9.97 -20.48 20.29
C PHE A 242 -11.21 -20.74 19.41
N GLY A 243 -11.12 -21.57 18.37
CA GLY A 243 -12.22 -21.84 17.42
C GLY A 243 -12.58 -20.63 16.55
N VAL A 244 -11.62 -19.73 16.32
CA VAL A 244 -11.76 -18.56 15.44
C VAL A 244 -10.97 -18.84 14.16
N THR A 245 -11.66 -19.02 13.03
CA THR A 245 -11.03 -19.42 11.76
C THR A 245 -11.29 -18.46 10.60
N ASP A 246 -12.25 -17.55 10.75
CA ASP A 246 -12.66 -16.60 9.72
C ASP A 246 -12.16 -15.19 10.06
N VAL A 247 -10.84 -15.06 10.18
CA VAL A 247 -10.16 -13.83 10.55
C VAL A 247 -8.84 -13.73 9.80
N ASP A 248 -8.65 -12.61 9.10
CA ASP A 248 -7.43 -12.27 8.39
C ASP A 248 -6.36 -11.73 9.36
N ILE A 249 -5.10 -11.76 8.94
CA ILE A 249 -3.96 -11.25 9.72
C ILE A 249 -3.12 -10.35 8.83
N LEU A 250 -2.93 -9.10 9.24
CA LEU A 250 -2.13 -8.10 8.52
C LEU A 250 -1.00 -7.59 9.40
N PHE A 251 0.24 -7.75 8.95
CA PHE A 251 1.39 -7.02 9.49
C PHE A 251 1.69 -5.82 8.60
N ARG A 252 1.79 -4.65 9.23
CA ARG A 252 2.09 -3.41 8.54
C ARG A 252 3.14 -2.58 9.27
N LYS A 253 3.95 -1.84 8.51
CA LYS A 253 4.75 -0.75 9.07
C LYS A 253 3.84 0.42 9.36
N ASP A 254 3.96 0.95 10.55
CA ASP A 254 3.25 2.17 10.95
C ASP A 254 4.25 3.11 11.63
N GLU A 255 3.98 4.41 11.54
CA GLU A 255 4.60 5.34 12.48
C GLU A 255 3.85 5.21 13.80
N ILE A 256 4.58 5.35 14.91
CA ILE A 256 4.01 5.19 16.25
C ILE A 256 2.90 6.24 16.45
N CYS A 257 1.64 5.88 16.18
CA CYS A 257 0.50 6.49 16.83
C CYS A 257 0.40 5.84 18.21
N ARG A 258 1.05 6.44 19.21
CA ARG A 258 0.74 6.11 20.61
C ARG A 258 -0.75 6.47 20.80
N HIS A 259 -1.58 5.44 20.93
CA HIS A 259 -3.05 5.45 21.03
C HIS A 259 -3.82 5.67 19.70
N ILE A 260 -4.95 5.02 19.45
CA ILE A 260 -6.13 4.84 20.31
C ILE A 260 -6.75 3.44 20.12
N GLY A 261 -7.07 2.77 21.25
CA GLY A 261 -7.78 1.50 21.29
C GLY A 261 -9.20 1.59 20.70
N ASN A 262 -9.73 0.44 20.29
CA ASN A 262 -11.12 0.33 19.87
C ASN A 262 -12.04 0.72 21.05
N PRO A 263 -12.90 1.75 20.92
CA PRO A 263 -13.75 2.21 22.02
C PRO A 263 -14.76 1.16 22.49
N ASP A 264 -15.07 0.17 21.64
CA ASP A 264 -16.09 -0.85 21.91
C ASP A 264 -15.53 -2.20 22.39
N LEU A 265 -14.20 -2.38 22.36
CA LEU A 265 -13.56 -3.55 22.94
C LEU A 265 -13.21 -3.27 24.42
N PRO A 266 -13.26 -4.29 25.30
CA PRO A 266 -12.83 -4.11 26.69
C PRO A 266 -11.39 -3.55 26.72
N GLN A 267 -11.24 -2.35 27.27
CA GLN A 267 -10.01 -1.55 27.16
C GLN A 267 -8.78 -2.18 27.85
N ALA A 268 -8.97 -3.21 28.67
CA ALA A 268 -7.89 -3.88 29.40
C ALA A 268 -6.81 -4.54 28.51
N GLY A 269 -7.05 -4.70 27.19
CA GLY A 269 -6.12 -5.35 26.25
C GLY A 269 -5.37 -4.43 25.29
N CYS A 270 -5.70 -3.14 25.21
CA CYS A 270 -5.04 -2.19 24.30
C CYS A 270 -3.99 -1.42 25.11
N THR A 271 -2.70 -1.78 25.02
CA THR A 271 -1.67 -1.16 25.88
C THR A 271 -1.33 0.28 25.50
N GLU A 272 -0.97 1.00 26.56
CA GLU A 272 -0.06 2.16 26.68
C GLU A 272 1.13 2.16 25.72
#